data_AF-A6TLT1-F1
#
_entry.id   AF-A6TLT1-F1
#
_cell.length_a   1.000
_cell.length_b   1.000
_cell.length_c   1.000
_cell.angle_alpha   90.00
_cell.angle_beta   90.00
_cell.angle_gamma   90.00
#
_symmetry.space_group_name_H-M   'P 1'
#
loop_
_entity.id
_entity.type
_entity.pdbx_description
1 polymer ?
#
loop_
_entity_poly.entity_id
_entity_poly.type
_entity_poly.pdbx_seq_one_letter_code
_entity_poly.pdbx_strand_id
1 'polypeptide(L)'
;MKIGIIGAGAGGTSIFKSLNKLEKIKVVGIADINVDAPGMKLAQELGIYHSTSIEALLQKEMDLLIEVTGVPAVQVQVDRHNINGARVVASDVAQLMMLLVETEEGLTEQLENQLKEINHLSHVTQKGVAKMQDSIDNTTNLSAVLDTFAQNTIEHVKETDQIIRFIEKITQQTNILGLNASIEAARAGDQGKGFAVVAKEVQKLANNSQEFTQKIGSILNKIKEEVFAVSTEIESLHHVAQEQKQVGEDLATAIDSLSNNIKNN
;
A
#
# COMPACT_ATOMS: atom_id res chain seq x y z
N MET A 1 4.16 -31.82 38.55
CA MET A 1 2.98 -31.76 39.44
C MET A 1 1.90 -32.68 38.88
N LYS A 2 1.41 -33.63 39.67
CA LYS A 2 0.34 -34.58 39.32
C LYS A 2 -1.03 -33.95 39.65
N ILE A 3 -1.93 -33.89 38.67
CA ILE A 3 -3.23 -33.22 38.82
C ILE A 3 -4.38 -34.19 38.53
N GLY A 4 -5.38 -34.24 39.41
CA GLY A 4 -6.68 -34.83 39.14
C GLY A 4 -7.73 -33.76 38.80
N ILE A 5 -8.70 -34.09 37.95
CA ILE A 5 -9.79 -33.16 37.56
C ILE A 5 -11.14 -33.83 37.79
N ILE A 6 -12.06 -33.15 38.48
CA ILE A 6 -13.46 -33.56 38.63
C ILE A 6 -14.32 -32.59 37.82
N GLY A 7 -15.19 -33.12 36.96
CA GLY A 7 -15.92 -32.36 35.96
C GLY A 7 -15.15 -32.33 34.64
N ALA A 8 -15.64 -33.08 33.67
CA ALA A 8 -15.09 -33.27 32.33
C ALA A 8 -16.01 -32.72 31.24
N GLY A 9 -16.96 -31.85 31.60
CA GLY A 9 -17.73 -31.03 30.66
C GLY A 9 -16.84 -30.07 29.85
N ALA A 10 -17.43 -29.12 29.12
CA ALA A 10 -16.68 -28.23 28.22
C ALA A 10 -15.52 -27.51 28.92
N GLY A 11 -15.79 -26.80 30.02
CA GLY A 11 -14.76 -26.02 30.71
C GLY A 11 -13.70 -26.85 31.44
N GLY A 12 -14.08 -27.99 32.05
CA GLY A 12 -13.11 -28.96 32.61
C GLY A 12 -12.22 -29.58 31.54
N THR A 13 -12.75 -29.76 30.33
CA THR A 13 -11.97 -30.21 29.17
C THR A 13 -11.00 -29.14 28.69
N SER A 14 -11.39 -27.87 28.68
CA SER A 14 -10.49 -26.76 28.31
C SER A 14 -9.32 -26.65 29.28
N ILE A 15 -9.58 -26.68 30.60
CA ILE A 15 -8.52 -26.73 31.62
C ILE A 15 -7.63 -27.95 31.42
N PHE A 16 -8.21 -29.13 31.19
CA PHE A 16 -7.44 -30.35 30.94
C PHE A 16 -6.49 -30.19 29.75
N LYS A 17 -6.98 -29.71 28.61
CA LYS A 17 -6.18 -29.49 27.40
C LYS A 17 -5.02 -28.52 27.67
N SER A 18 -5.29 -27.39 28.31
CA SER A 18 -4.27 -26.38 28.62
C SER A 18 -3.20 -26.92 29.57
N LEU A 19 -3.61 -27.65 30.62
CA LEU A 19 -2.67 -28.26 31.56
C LEU A 19 -1.81 -29.35 30.90
N ASN A 20 -2.37 -30.12 29.97
CA ASN A 20 -1.65 -31.20 29.29
C ASN A 20 -0.58 -30.69 28.30
N LYS A 21 -0.64 -29.42 27.89
CA LYS A 21 0.41 -28.77 27.07
C LYS A 21 1.65 -28.39 27.88
N LEU A 22 1.57 -28.37 29.21
CA LEU A 22 2.65 -27.88 30.08
C LEU A 22 3.56 -29.03 30.50
N GLU A 23 4.84 -29.00 30.09
CA GLU A 23 5.82 -30.07 30.33
C GLU A 23 6.00 -30.46 31.82
N LYS A 24 5.75 -29.51 32.74
CA LYS A 24 5.92 -29.71 34.19
C LYS A 24 4.66 -30.25 34.89
N ILE A 25 3.55 -30.42 34.17
CA ILE A 25 2.26 -30.85 34.69
C ILE A 25 1.90 -32.20 34.07
N LYS A 26 1.36 -33.11 34.90
CA LYS A 26 0.85 -34.40 34.45
C LYS A 26 -0.56 -34.57 34.98
N VAL A 27 -1.54 -34.62 34.09
CA VAL A 27 -2.90 -34.98 34.47
C VAL A 27 -2.95 -36.49 34.67
N VAL A 28 -3.21 -36.91 35.91
CA VAL A 28 -3.15 -38.32 36.32
C VAL A 28 -4.50 -38.99 36.33
N GLY A 29 -5.59 -38.22 36.35
CA GLY A 29 -6.91 -38.76 36.06
C GLY A 29 -8.02 -37.72 36.03
N ILE A 30 -9.14 -38.11 35.43
CA ILE A 30 -10.34 -37.29 35.25
C ILE A 30 -11.57 -38.07 35.70
N ALA A 31 -12.53 -37.40 36.34
CA ALA A 31 -13.81 -38.00 36.68
C ALA A 31 -14.99 -37.12 36.29
N ASP A 32 -16.01 -37.72 35.69
CA ASP A 32 -17.30 -37.09 35.40
C ASP A 32 -18.39 -38.15 35.41
N ILE A 33 -19.57 -37.80 35.95
CA ILE A 33 -20.73 -38.69 35.98
C ILE A 33 -21.20 -39.09 34.57
N ASN A 34 -20.97 -38.22 33.58
CA ASN A 34 -21.29 -38.44 32.19
C ASN A 34 -20.09 -39.06 31.47
N VAL A 35 -20.21 -40.34 31.12
CA VAL A 35 -19.19 -41.07 30.34
C VAL A 35 -18.93 -40.44 28.97
N ASP A 36 -19.93 -39.76 28.40
CA ASP A 36 -19.83 -39.10 27.10
C ASP A 36 -19.24 -37.69 27.15
N ALA A 37 -18.89 -37.20 28.34
CA ALA A 37 -18.32 -35.87 28.51
C ALA A 37 -17.03 -35.72 27.68
N PRO A 38 -16.79 -34.55 27.05
CA PRO A 38 -15.66 -34.38 26.14
C PRO A 38 -14.30 -34.69 26.78
N GLY A 39 -14.11 -34.34 28.06
CA GLY A 39 -12.87 -34.58 28.77
C GLY A 39 -12.65 -36.05 29.13
N MET A 40 -13.74 -36.82 29.29
CA MET A 40 -13.67 -38.28 29.48
C MET A 40 -13.19 -38.98 28.21
N LYS A 41 -13.73 -38.59 27.05
CA LYS A 41 -13.30 -39.10 25.73
C LYS A 41 -11.83 -38.75 25.45
N LEU A 42 -11.45 -37.51 25.70
CA LEU A 42 -10.06 -37.07 25.53
C LEU A 42 -9.10 -37.81 26.47
N ALA A 43 -9.49 -38.03 27.73
CA ALA A 43 -8.67 -38.80 28.67
C ALA A 43 -8.48 -40.24 28.20
N GLN A 44 -9.53 -40.87 27.67
CA GLN A 44 -9.47 -42.19 27.06
C GLN A 44 -8.51 -42.23 25.87
N GLU A 45 -8.59 -41.28 24.94
CA GLU A 45 -7.71 -41.17 23.77
C GLU A 45 -6.24 -41.01 24.16
N LEU A 46 -5.96 -40.23 25.22
CA LEU A 46 -4.61 -39.97 25.71
C LEU A 46 -4.10 -41.04 26.68
N GLY A 47 -4.88 -42.10 26.96
CA GLY A 47 -4.51 -43.16 27.89
C GLY A 47 -4.40 -42.71 29.35
N ILE A 48 -5.06 -41.60 29.70
CA ILE A 48 -5.13 -41.05 31.05
C ILE A 48 -6.28 -41.74 31.81
N TYR A 49 -6.07 -41.99 33.10
CA TYR A 49 -7.09 -42.64 33.94
C TYR A 49 -8.38 -41.82 33.94
N HIS A 50 -9.51 -42.48 33.71
CA HIS A 50 -10.82 -41.84 33.71
C HIS A 50 -11.83 -42.73 34.42
N SER A 51 -12.79 -42.13 35.12
CA SER A 51 -13.81 -42.86 35.88
C SER A 51 -15.11 -42.05 35.98
N THR A 52 -16.25 -42.72 36.09
CA THR A 52 -17.53 -42.06 36.45
C THR A 52 -17.72 -41.91 37.95
N SER A 53 -16.84 -42.51 38.76
CA SER A 53 -16.80 -42.36 40.23
C SER A 53 -15.67 -41.42 40.63
N ILE A 54 -16.03 -40.40 41.40
CA ILE A 54 -15.09 -39.46 42.02
C ILE A 54 -14.19 -40.21 43.00
N GLU A 55 -14.75 -41.10 43.82
CA GLU A 55 -14.01 -41.87 44.83
C GLU A 55 -12.89 -42.70 44.19
N ALA A 56 -13.15 -43.31 43.03
CA ALA A 56 -12.15 -44.07 42.29
C ALA A 56 -10.99 -43.20 41.78
N LEU A 57 -11.26 -41.93 41.43
CA LEU A 57 -10.22 -40.95 41.09
C LEU A 57 -9.43 -40.52 42.34
N LEU A 58 -10.09 -40.27 43.47
CA LEU A 58 -9.43 -39.84 44.71
C LEU A 58 -8.45 -40.88 45.28
N GLN A 59 -8.56 -42.16 44.87
CA GLN A 59 -7.58 -43.20 45.21
C GLN A 59 -6.25 -43.07 44.46
N LYS A 60 -6.17 -42.23 43.41
CA LYS A 60 -4.93 -42.00 42.66
C LYS A 60 -4.00 -41.04 43.39
N GLU A 61 -2.71 -41.25 43.22
CA GLU A 61 -1.69 -40.36 43.78
C GLU A 61 -1.62 -39.05 42.96
N MET A 62 -1.95 -37.94 43.60
CA MET A 62 -1.92 -36.61 42.98
C MET A 62 -1.49 -35.53 43.99
N ASP A 63 -0.95 -34.42 43.48
CA ASP A 63 -0.52 -33.27 44.29
C ASP A 63 -1.65 -32.23 44.44
N LEU A 64 -2.53 -32.16 43.44
CA LEU A 64 -3.60 -31.18 43.31
C LEU A 64 -4.83 -31.82 42.67
N LEU A 65 -6.02 -31.53 43.20
CA LEU A 65 -7.31 -31.89 42.62
C LEU A 65 -8.06 -30.62 42.24
N ILE A 66 -8.52 -30.53 40.99
CA ILE A 66 -9.31 -29.40 40.49
C ILE A 66 -10.76 -29.83 40.36
N GLU A 67 -11.64 -29.22 41.16
CA GLU A 67 -13.08 -29.42 41.12
C GLU A 67 -13.70 -28.37 40.19
N VAL A 68 -14.20 -28.78 39.02
CA VAL A 68 -14.65 -27.90 37.93
C VAL A 68 -16.18 -27.96 37.73
N THR A 69 -16.91 -28.76 38.52
CA THR A 69 -18.36 -28.97 38.32
C THR A 69 -19.19 -27.76 38.75
N GLY A 70 -18.69 -26.93 39.67
CA GLY A 70 -19.49 -25.83 40.22
C GLY A 70 -20.60 -26.30 41.16
N VAL A 71 -20.67 -27.60 41.49
CA VAL A 71 -21.75 -28.18 42.29
C VAL A 71 -21.34 -28.24 43.77
N PRO A 72 -22.01 -27.52 44.69
CA PRO A 72 -21.62 -27.52 46.11
C PRO A 72 -21.60 -28.92 46.75
N ALA A 73 -22.49 -29.82 46.30
CA ALA A 73 -22.52 -31.20 46.78
C ALA A 73 -21.24 -31.98 46.43
N VAL A 74 -20.62 -31.70 45.28
CA VAL A 74 -19.36 -32.32 44.86
C VAL A 74 -18.21 -31.80 45.73
N GLN A 75 -18.16 -30.49 46.02
CA GLN A 75 -17.18 -29.94 46.94
C GLN A 75 -17.28 -30.59 48.33
N VAL A 76 -18.49 -30.74 48.86
CA VAL A 76 -18.72 -31.44 50.15
C VAL A 76 -18.28 -32.90 50.08
N GLN A 77 -18.47 -33.59 48.95
CA GLN A 77 -17.97 -34.95 48.76
C GLN A 77 -16.44 -35.01 48.76
N VAL A 78 -15.78 -34.06 48.08
CA VAL A 78 -14.32 -33.94 48.04
C VAL A 78 -13.76 -33.64 49.43
N ASP A 79 -14.34 -32.70 50.17
CA ASP A 79 -13.89 -32.30 51.52
C ASP A 79 -14.06 -33.41 52.57
N ARG A 80 -15.05 -34.30 52.40
CA ARG A 80 -15.30 -35.43 53.30
C ARG A 80 -14.30 -36.58 53.11
N HIS A 81 -13.61 -36.63 51.98
CA HIS A 81 -12.63 -37.67 51.69
C HIS A 81 -11.21 -37.17 51.98
N ASN A 82 -10.39 -38.02 52.58
CA ASN A 82 -8.98 -37.72 52.74
C ASN A 82 -8.26 -37.98 51.40
N ILE A 83 -7.89 -36.92 50.68
CA ILE A 83 -7.33 -37.00 49.32
C ILE A 83 -5.81 -37.23 49.38
N ASN A 84 -5.35 -38.17 50.21
CA ASN A 84 -3.93 -38.56 50.33
C ASN A 84 -2.92 -37.39 50.39
N GLY A 85 -3.29 -36.25 51.01
CA GLY A 85 -2.45 -35.06 51.12
C GLY A 85 -2.46 -34.11 49.90
N ALA A 86 -3.27 -34.38 48.87
CA ALA A 86 -3.47 -33.47 47.74
C ALA A 86 -4.19 -32.18 48.18
N ARG A 87 -3.83 -31.05 47.55
CA ARG A 87 -4.55 -29.78 47.72
C ARG A 87 -5.77 -29.75 46.80
N VAL A 88 -6.84 -29.09 47.23
CA VAL A 88 -8.07 -28.94 46.43
C VAL A 88 -8.16 -27.52 45.90
N VAL A 89 -8.40 -27.38 44.60
CA VAL A 89 -8.85 -26.14 43.97
C VAL A 89 -10.36 -26.16 43.97
N ALA A 90 -10.95 -25.22 44.71
CA ALA A 90 -12.39 -25.07 44.79
C ALA A 90 -13.00 -24.59 43.47
N SER A 91 -14.30 -24.80 43.34
CA SER A 91 -15.08 -24.57 42.13
C SER A 91 -15.02 -23.13 41.59
N ASP A 92 -14.95 -22.14 42.48
CA ASP A 92 -14.84 -20.71 42.16
C ASP A 92 -13.47 -20.36 41.55
N VAL A 93 -12.39 -20.92 42.09
CA VAL A 93 -11.04 -20.79 41.54
C VAL A 93 -10.94 -21.53 40.21
N ALA A 94 -11.55 -22.72 40.09
CA ALA A 94 -11.62 -23.45 38.83
C ALA A 94 -12.41 -22.66 37.77
N GLN A 95 -13.47 -21.96 38.15
CA GLN A 95 -14.22 -21.08 37.24
C GLN A 95 -13.37 -19.90 36.73
N LEU A 96 -12.54 -19.30 37.59
CA LEU A 96 -11.57 -18.31 37.14
C LEU A 96 -10.53 -18.90 36.18
N MET A 97 -10.06 -20.13 36.44
CA MET A 97 -9.15 -20.84 35.51
C MET A 97 -9.81 -21.10 34.16
N MET A 98 -11.09 -21.48 34.13
CA MET A 98 -11.83 -21.66 32.87
C MET A 98 -11.89 -20.35 32.08
N LEU A 99 -12.26 -19.24 32.75
CA LEU A 99 -12.32 -17.93 32.11
C LEU A 99 -10.96 -17.52 31.52
N LEU A 100 -9.86 -17.77 32.25
CA LEU A 100 -8.51 -17.49 31.77
C LEU A 100 -8.18 -18.31 30.51
N VAL A 101 -8.49 -19.61 30.51
CA VAL A 101 -8.27 -20.47 29.34
C VAL A 101 -9.11 -20.03 28.14
N GLU A 102 -10.39 -19.70 28.35
CA GLU A 102 -11.25 -19.20 27.27
C GLU A 102 -10.72 -17.88 26.68
N THR A 103 -10.24 -16.97 27.54
CA THR A 103 -9.62 -15.71 27.07
C THR A 103 -8.29 -15.95 26.33
N GLU A 104 -7.50 -16.94 26.73
CA GLU A 104 -6.25 -17.32 26.06
C GLU A 104 -6.51 -17.93 24.68
N GLU A 105 -7.49 -18.84 24.57
CA GLU A 105 -7.91 -19.43 23.31
C GLU A 105 -8.42 -18.35 22.34
N GLY A 106 -9.27 -17.44 22.83
CA GLY A 106 -9.76 -16.32 22.03
C GLY A 106 -8.65 -15.37 21.58
N LEU A 107 -7.66 -15.07 22.45
CA LEU A 107 -6.51 -14.24 22.08
C LEU A 107 -5.64 -14.91 21.02
N THR A 108 -5.47 -16.23 21.10
CA THR A 108 -4.69 -17.00 20.12
C THR A 108 -5.35 -16.96 18.75
N GLU A 109 -6.67 -17.18 18.68
CA GLU A 109 -7.42 -17.08 17.42
C GLU A 109 -7.34 -15.66 16.82
N GLN A 110 -7.46 -14.63 17.67
CA GLN A 110 -7.31 -13.24 17.24
C GLN A 110 -5.90 -12.97 16.68
N LEU A 111 -4.86 -13.47 17.33
CA LEU A 111 -3.48 -13.32 16.88
C LEU A 111 -3.24 -14.02 15.53
N GLU A 112 -3.77 -15.23 15.35
CA GLU A 112 -3.67 -15.95 14.07
C GLU A 112 -4.35 -15.18 12.92
N ASN A 113 -5.52 -14.60 13.17
CA ASN A 113 -6.22 -13.79 12.18
C ASN A 113 -5.46 -12.50 11.86
N GLN A 114 -4.93 -11.81 12.86
CA GLN A 114 -4.08 -10.63 12.66
C GLN A 114 -2.83 -10.96 11.84
N LEU A 115 -2.16 -12.09 12.09
CA LEU A 115 -0.99 -12.51 11.31
C LEU A 115 -1.33 -12.78 9.83
N LYS A 116 -2.51 -13.36 9.54
CA LYS A 116 -2.97 -13.54 8.16
C LYS A 116 -3.19 -12.19 7.47
N GLU A 117 -3.82 -11.23 8.14
CA GLU A 117 -4.03 -9.88 7.62
C GLU A 117 -2.71 -9.15 7.37
N ILE A 118 -1.77 -9.22 8.31
CA ILE A 118 -0.44 -8.61 8.17
C ILE A 118 0.32 -9.19 6.98
N ASN A 119 0.30 -10.52 6.80
CA ASN A 119 0.95 -11.16 5.64
C ASN A 119 0.30 -10.75 4.31
N HIS A 120 -1.03 -10.66 4.29
CA HIS A 120 -1.75 -10.17 3.11
C HIS A 120 -1.39 -8.71 2.79
N LEU A 121 -1.39 -7.85 3.80
CA LEU A 121 -1.03 -6.45 3.68
C LEU A 121 0.41 -6.30 3.18
N SER A 122 1.35 -7.05 3.76
CA SER A 122 2.76 -7.09 3.32
C SER A 122 2.88 -7.40 1.83
N HIS A 123 2.19 -8.45 1.36
CA HIS A 123 2.19 -8.83 -0.06
C HIS A 123 1.58 -7.77 -0.99
N VAL A 124 0.47 -7.15 -0.58
CA VAL A 124 -0.16 -6.06 -1.34
C VAL A 124 0.77 -4.85 -1.42
N THR A 125 1.41 -4.49 -0.31
CA THR A 125 2.36 -3.37 -0.27
C THR A 125 3.60 -3.64 -1.12
N GLN A 126 4.14 -4.87 -1.14
CA GLN A 126 5.26 -5.23 -2.03
C GLN A 126 4.91 -5.05 -3.50
N LYS A 127 3.71 -5.50 -3.90
CA LYS A 127 3.20 -5.26 -5.26
C LYS A 127 3.02 -3.77 -5.55
N GLY A 128 2.59 -3.00 -4.56
CA GLY A 128 2.47 -1.54 -4.64
C GLY A 128 3.82 -0.88 -4.92
N VAL A 129 4.86 -1.26 -4.18
CA VAL A 129 6.24 -0.77 -4.37
C VAL A 129 6.76 -1.13 -5.76
N ALA A 130 6.54 -2.35 -6.24
CA ALA A 130 6.95 -2.74 -7.59
C ALA A 130 6.27 -1.88 -8.67
N LYS A 131 4.97 -1.65 -8.57
CA LYS A 131 4.25 -0.75 -9.49
C LYS A 131 4.71 0.71 -9.39
N MET A 132 5.10 1.14 -8.20
CA MET A 132 5.67 2.47 -8.00
C MET A 132 7.01 2.61 -8.74
N GLN A 133 7.86 1.58 -8.70
CA GLN A 133 9.11 1.54 -9.47
C GLN A 133 8.85 1.65 -10.98
N ASP A 134 7.90 0.87 -11.51
CA ASP A 134 7.50 0.96 -12.92
C ASP A 134 7.02 2.38 -13.29
N SER A 135 6.27 3.02 -12.38
CA SER A 135 5.79 4.39 -12.57
C SER A 135 6.93 5.41 -12.58
N ILE A 136 7.93 5.25 -11.71
CA ILE A 136 9.12 6.12 -11.66
C ILE A 136 9.91 6.02 -12.96
N ASP A 137 10.12 4.80 -13.46
CA ASP A 137 10.84 4.56 -14.71
C ASP A 137 10.09 5.18 -15.89
N ASN A 138 8.76 5.03 -15.94
CA ASN A 138 7.91 5.66 -16.96
C ASN A 138 7.96 7.19 -16.91
N THR A 139 7.88 7.79 -15.72
CA THR A 139 7.98 9.26 -15.54
C THR A 139 9.35 9.79 -15.96
N THR A 140 10.43 9.06 -15.63
CA THR A 140 11.79 9.44 -16.01
C THR A 140 11.97 9.39 -17.53
N ASN A 141 11.48 8.33 -18.17
CA ASN A 141 11.50 8.20 -19.62
C ASN A 141 10.66 9.30 -20.31
N LEU A 142 9.47 9.58 -19.80
CA LEU A 142 8.61 10.64 -20.32
C LEU A 142 9.27 12.01 -20.20
N SER A 143 9.93 12.28 -19.07
CA SER A 143 10.66 13.53 -18.85
C SER A 143 11.77 13.72 -19.89
N ALA A 144 12.54 12.67 -20.19
CA ALA A 144 13.59 12.72 -21.21
C ALA A 144 13.03 12.94 -22.64
N VAL A 145 11.89 12.32 -22.96
CA VAL A 145 11.21 12.53 -24.24
C VAL A 145 10.70 13.96 -24.37
N LEU A 146 10.08 14.50 -23.31
CA LEU A 146 9.58 15.88 -23.29
C LEU A 146 10.72 16.89 -23.38
N ASP A 147 11.85 16.64 -22.74
CA ASP A 147 13.02 17.52 -22.81
C ASP A 147 13.59 17.58 -24.23
N THR A 148 13.73 16.42 -24.87
CA THR A 148 14.11 16.33 -26.29
C THR A 148 13.11 17.05 -27.19
N PHE A 149 11.81 16.89 -26.94
CA PHE A 149 10.76 17.56 -27.69
C PHE A 149 10.82 19.09 -27.53
N ALA A 150 11.03 19.58 -26.31
CA ALA A 150 11.19 21.00 -26.01
C ALA A 150 12.39 21.59 -26.75
N GLN A 151 13.55 20.92 -26.69
CA GLN A 151 14.77 21.33 -27.38
C GLN A 151 14.59 21.41 -28.90
N ASN A 152 14.00 20.38 -29.51
CA ASN A 152 13.72 20.36 -30.95
C ASN A 152 12.75 21.47 -31.35
N THR A 153 11.70 21.71 -30.55
CA THR A 153 10.72 22.77 -30.82
C THR A 153 11.37 24.15 -30.78
N ILE A 154 12.25 24.41 -29.82
CA ILE A 154 13.03 25.66 -29.76
C ILE A 154 13.89 25.84 -31.00
N GLU A 155 14.53 24.77 -31.49
CA GLU A 155 15.35 24.86 -32.70
C GLU A 155 14.52 25.17 -33.95
N HIS A 156 13.38 24.49 -34.14
CA HIS A 156 12.45 24.80 -35.24
C HIS A 156 11.90 26.23 -35.17
N VAL A 157 11.66 26.75 -33.96
CA VAL A 157 11.26 28.14 -33.78
C VAL A 157 12.38 29.09 -34.21
N LYS A 158 13.64 28.80 -33.90
CA LYS A 158 14.78 29.62 -34.37
C LYS A 158 14.93 29.58 -35.89
N GLU A 159 14.83 28.40 -36.50
CA GLU A 159 14.86 28.24 -37.96
C GLU A 159 13.75 29.06 -38.62
N THR A 160 12.53 29.00 -38.05
CA THR A 160 11.39 29.77 -38.56
C THR A 160 11.60 31.28 -38.37
N ASP A 161 12.16 31.73 -37.24
CA ASP A 161 12.52 33.13 -37.00
C ASP A 161 13.50 33.66 -38.06
N GLN A 162 14.48 32.85 -38.47
CA GLN A 162 15.43 33.21 -39.53
C GLN A 162 14.73 33.36 -40.89
N ILE A 163 13.80 32.46 -41.23
CA ILE A 163 13.00 32.54 -42.45
C ILE A 163 12.14 33.81 -42.45
N ILE A 164 11.50 34.12 -41.33
CA ILE A 164 10.67 35.33 -41.19
C ILE A 164 11.50 36.60 -41.38
N ARG A 165 12.69 36.69 -40.77
CA ARG A 165 13.62 37.82 -41.00
C ARG A 165 14.05 37.95 -42.46
N PHE A 166 14.18 36.83 -43.17
CA PHE A 166 14.49 36.85 -44.59
C PHE A 166 13.31 37.36 -45.43
N ILE A 167 12.08 36.94 -45.12
CA ILE A 167 10.86 37.44 -45.77
C ILE A 167 10.67 38.94 -45.49
N GLU A 168 10.95 39.41 -44.28
CA GLU A 168 10.93 40.85 -43.94
C GLU A 168 11.89 41.66 -44.82
N LYS A 169 13.10 41.15 -45.08
CA LYS A 169 14.05 41.77 -46.01
C LYS A 169 13.50 41.81 -47.45
N ILE A 170 12.92 40.72 -47.93
CA ILE A 170 12.34 40.65 -49.28
C ILE A 170 11.17 41.63 -49.42
N THR A 171 10.27 41.67 -48.43
CA THR A 171 9.11 42.57 -48.46
C THR A 171 9.52 44.03 -48.39
N GLN A 172 10.52 44.38 -47.57
CA GLN A 172 11.10 45.72 -47.55
C GLN A 172 11.71 46.11 -48.91
N GLN A 173 12.49 45.22 -49.53
CA GLN A 173 13.04 45.46 -50.87
C GLN A 173 11.95 45.60 -51.94
N THR A 174 10.92 44.75 -51.88
CA THR A 174 9.77 44.77 -52.80
C THR A 174 8.98 46.07 -52.66
N ASN A 175 8.82 46.58 -51.43
CA ASN A 175 8.17 47.85 -51.18
C ASN A 175 8.94 49.02 -51.82
N ILE A 176 10.27 49.02 -51.69
CA ILE A 176 11.17 50.02 -52.32
C ILE A 176 11.10 49.91 -53.85
N LEU A 177 11.08 48.70 -54.41
CA LEU A 177 10.90 48.47 -55.84
C LEU A 177 9.55 49.03 -56.34
N GLY A 178 8.46 48.76 -55.61
CA GLY A 178 7.14 49.32 -55.89
C GLY A 178 7.12 50.84 -55.83
N LEU A 179 7.82 51.44 -54.85
CA LEU A 179 7.98 52.89 -54.75
C LEU A 179 8.71 53.49 -55.94
N ASN A 180 9.84 52.91 -56.33
CA ASN A 180 10.60 53.36 -57.49
C ASN A 180 9.78 53.25 -58.78
N ALA A 181 9.02 52.16 -58.94
CA ALA A 181 8.11 51.98 -60.07
C ALA A 181 6.98 53.03 -60.08
N SER A 182 6.41 53.37 -58.92
CA SER A 182 5.41 54.44 -58.80
C SER A 182 5.98 55.81 -59.20
N ILE A 183 7.23 56.10 -58.82
CA ILE A 183 7.91 57.36 -59.18
C ILE A 183 8.12 57.42 -60.71
N GLU A 184 8.62 56.35 -61.32
CA GLU A 184 8.89 56.33 -62.76
C GLU A 184 7.59 56.36 -63.58
N ALA A 185 6.53 55.69 -63.10
CA ALA A 185 5.20 55.77 -63.69
C ALA A 185 4.63 57.21 -63.65
N ALA A 186 4.84 57.95 -62.55
CA ALA A 186 4.46 59.35 -62.47
C ALA A 186 5.28 60.22 -63.44
N ARG A 187 6.57 59.92 -63.61
CA ARG A 187 7.49 60.63 -64.52
C ARG A 187 7.11 60.44 -65.99
N ALA A 188 6.60 59.26 -66.37
CA ALA A 188 6.11 58.97 -67.72
C ALA A 188 4.75 59.64 -68.04
N GLY A 189 4.14 60.34 -67.08
CA GLY A 189 2.89 61.08 -67.27
C GLY A 189 1.73 60.18 -67.71
N ASP A 190 1.05 60.56 -68.80
CA ASP A 190 -0.12 59.81 -69.29
C ASP A 190 0.22 58.38 -69.74
N GLN A 191 1.44 58.13 -70.23
CA GLN A 191 1.89 56.81 -70.67
C GLN A 191 2.16 55.86 -69.48
N GLY A 192 2.33 56.40 -68.27
CA GLY A 192 2.64 55.63 -67.06
C GLY A 192 1.43 55.21 -66.23
N LYS A 193 0.20 55.62 -66.59
CA LYS A 193 -1.00 55.39 -65.75
C LYS A 193 -1.25 53.91 -65.41
N GLY A 194 -1.05 53.00 -66.37
CA GLY A 194 -1.19 51.56 -66.14
C GLY A 194 -0.13 51.02 -65.17
N PHE A 195 1.12 51.44 -65.34
CA PHE A 195 2.22 51.06 -64.44
C PHE A 195 2.05 51.61 -63.02
N ALA A 196 1.46 52.80 -62.87
CA ALA A 196 1.17 53.37 -61.56
C ALA A 196 0.20 52.52 -60.73
N VAL A 197 -0.81 51.92 -61.37
CA VAL A 197 -1.77 51.00 -60.71
C VAL A 197 -1.05 49.74 -60.23
N VAL A 198 -0.22 49.14 -61.08
CA VAL A 198 0.56 47.94 -60.73
C VAL A 198 1.53 48.24 -59.59
N ALA A 199 2.26 49.35 -59.64
CA ALA A 199 3.20 49.76 -58.60
C ALA A 199 2.53 49.92 -57.23
N LYS A 200 1.32 50.51 -57.20
CA LYS A 200 0.54 50.66 -55.97
C LYS A 200 0.07 49.31 -55.40
N GLU A 201 -0.32 48.37 -56.27
CA GLU A 201 -0.70 47.02 -55.82
C GLU A 201 0.51 46.25 -55.29
N VAL A 202 1.69 46.39 -55.91
CA VAL A 202 2.95 45.81 -55.42
C VAL A 202 3.31 46.34 -54.03
N GLN A 203 3.21 47.66 -53.80
CA GLN A 203 3.42 48.23 -52.45
C GLN A 203 2.42 47.70 -51.43
N LYS A 204 1.14 47.61 -51.80
CA LYS A 204 0.10 47.09 -50.92
C LYS A 204 0.36 45.63 -50.53
N LEU A 205 0.76 44.79 -51.49
CA LEU A 205 1.16 43.40 -51.23
C LEU A 205 2.37 43.34 -50.30
N ALA A 206 3.40 44.14 -50.53
CA ALA A 206 4.59 44.18 -49.69
C ALA A 206 4.27 44.59 -48.24
N ASN A 207 3.45 45.63 -48.04
CA ASN A 207 3.00 46.07 -46.71
C ASN A 207 2.17 45.01 -46.00
N ASN A 208 1.22 44.37 -46.70
CA ASN A 208 0.43 43.28 -46.14
C ASN A 208 1.32 42.11 -45.72
N SER A 209 2.29 41.72 -46.56
CA SER A 209 3.24 40.65 -46.23
C SER A 209 4.08 40.99 -44.99
N GLN A 210 4.48 42.25 -44.81
CA GLN A 210 5.19 42.70 -43.60
C GLN A 210 4.30 42.63 -42.34
N GLU A 211 3.01 42.94 -42.45
CA GLU A 211 2.08 42.77 -41.33
C GLU A 211 1.93 41.29 -40.95
N PHE A 212 1.86 40.39 -41.94
CA PHE A 212 1.79 38.95 -41.69
C PHE A 212 3.06 38.39 -41.05
N THR A 213 4.26 38.82 -41.47
CA THR A 213 5.52 38.38 -40.83
C THR A 213 5.58 38.80 -39.37
N GLN A 214 5.14 40.01 -39.04
CA GLN A 214 5.05 40.47 -37.64
C GLN A 214 4.09 39.60 -36.81
N LYS A 215 2.92 39.26 -37.36
CA LYS A 215 1.97 38.36 -36.69
C LYS A 215 2.58 36.98 -36.47
N ILE A 216 3.28 36.42 -37.45
CA ILE A 216 3.97 35.13 -37.29
C ILE A 216 5.05 35.23 -36.19
N GLY A 217 5.85 36.30 -36.16
CA GLY A 217 6.83 36.53 -35.10
C GLY A 217 6.20 36.56 -33.70
N SER A 218 5.02 37.16 -33.56
CA SER A 218 4.28 37.16 -32.29
C SER A 218 3.82 35.75 -31.86
N ILE A 219 3.42 34.91 -32.82
CA ILE A 219 3.03 33.51 -32.57
C ILE A 219 4.26 32.69 -32.16
N LEU A 220 5.39 32.86 -32.85
CA LEU A 220 6.63 32.19 -32.50
C LEU A 220 7.09 32.51 -31.08
N ASN A 221 6.93 33.76 -30.62
CA ASN A 221 7.26 34.13 -29.24
C ASN A 221 6.35 33.43 -28.23
N LYS A 222 5.04 33.32 -28.50
CA LYS A 222 4.12 32.55 -27.65
C LYS A 222 4.52 31.07 -27.58
N ILE A 223 4.93 30.48 -28.71
CA ILE A 223 5.40 29.09 -28.71
C ILE A 223 6.67 28.93 -27.85
N LYS A 224 7.60 29.90 -27.86
CA LYS A 224 8.78 29.86 -26.95
C LYS A 224 8.36 29.90 -25.48
N GLU A 225 7.40 30.76 -25.13
CA GLU A 225 6.88 30.89 -23.76
C GLU A 225 6.21 29.57 -23.31
N GLU A 226 5.41 28.96 -24.18
CA GLU A 226 4.79 27.66 -23.92
C GLU A 226 5.82 26.55 -23.72
N VAL A 227 6.89 26.51 -24.54
CA VAL A 227 7.97 25.52 -24.36
C VAL A 227 8.73 25.75 -23.05
N PHE A 228 8.97 27.00 -22.64
CA PHE A 228 9.60 27.30 -21.36
C PHE A 228 8.75 26.83 -20.17
N ALA A 229 7.42 26.99 -20.26
CA ALA A 229 6.51 26.44 -19.27
C ALA A 229 6.58 24.91 -19.22
N VAL A 230 6.66 24.23 -20.37
CA VAL A 230 6.86 22.78 -20.44
C VAL A 230 8.17 22.36 -19.78
N SER A 231 9.28 23.07 -20.02
CA SER A 231 10.56 22.79 -19.37
C SER A 231 10.48 22.89 -17.84
N THR A 232 9.74 23.87 -17.31
CA THR A 232 9.52 24.01 -15.87
C THR A 232 8.71 22.81 -15.32
N GLU A 233 7.72 22.33 -16.06
CA GLU A 233 6.91 21.17 -15.65
C GLU A 233 7.73 19.87 -15.67
N ILE A 234 8.69 19.73 -16.59
CA ILE A 234 9.64 18.60 -16.62
C ILE A 234 10.50 18.56 -15.34
N GLU A 235 10.96 19.70 -14.85
CA GLU A 235 11.71 19.78 -13.59
C GLU A 235 10.85 19.32 -12.40
N SER A 236 9.58 19.74 -12.37
CA SER A 236 8.60 19.29 -11.37
C SER A 236 8.38 17.78 -11.42
N LEU A 237 8.23 17.21 -12.62
CA LEU A 237 8.12 15.76 -12.82
C LEU A 237 9.35 15.00 -12.29
N HIS A 238 10.54 15.55 -12.48
CA HIS A 238 11.76 14.95 -11.94
C HIS A 238 11.76 14.93 -10.40
N HIS A 239 11.32 16.02 -9.76
CA HIS A 239 11.19 16.09 -8.31
C HIS A 239 10.20 15.06 -7.77
N VAL A 240 9.02 14.94 -8.40
CA VAL A 240 8.00 13.95 -8.02
C VAL A 240 8.52 12.52 -8.16
N ALA A 241 9.27 12.22 -9.23
CA ALA A 241 9.88 10.90 -9.42
C ALA A 241 10.91 10.58 -8.32
N GLN A 242 11.70 11.57 -7.88
CA GLN A 242 12.65 11.40 -6.77
C GLN A 242 11.94 11.16 -5.42
N GLU A 243 10.88 11.91 -5.12
CA GLU A 243 10.09 11.71 -3.91
C GLU A 243 9.43 10.33 -3.89
N GLN A 244 8.83 9.91 -5.01
CA GLN A 244 8.25 8.57 -5.14
C GLN A 244 9.28 7.48 -4.92
N LYS A 245 10.51 7.66 -5.42
CA LYS A 245 11.60 6.72 -5.20
C LYS A 245 11.93 6.57 -3.72
N GLN A 246 12.07 7.68 -2.99
CA GLN A 246 12.35 7.65 -1.55
C GLN A 246 11.23 6.94 -0.78
N VAL A 247 9.97 7.25 -1.08
CA VAL A 247 8.80 6.60 -0.46
C VAL A 247 8.80 5.10 -0.74
N GLY A 248 9.15 4.68 -1.97
CA GLY A 248 9.27 3.27 -2.34
C GLY A 248 10.35 2.52 -1.56
N GLU A 249 11.52 3.14 -1.37
CA GLU A 249 12.63 2.58 -0.58
C GLU A 249 12.29 2.45 0.92
N ASP A 250 11.63 3.46 1.47
CA ASP A 250 11.17 3.45 2.88
C ASP A 250 10.13 2.33 3.10
N LEU A 251 9.17 2.19 2.17
CA LEU A 251 8.16 1.13 2.19
C LEU A 251 8.80 -0.26 2.10
N ALA A 252 9.76 -0.45 1.19
CA ALA A 252 10.47 -1.72 1.05
C ALA A 252 11.18 -2.13 2.36
N THR A 253 11.87 -1.17 2.98
CA THR A 253 12.57 -1.38 4.26
C THR A 253 11.61 -1.73 5.40
N ALA A 254 10.45 -1.05 5.46
CA ALA A 254 9.43 -1.32 6.46
C ALA A 254 8.82 -2.72 6.31
N ILE A 255 8.58 -3.16 5.07
CA ILE A 255 8.08 -4.51 4.76
C ILE A 255 9.10 -5.58 5.14
N ASP A 256 10.37 -5.40 4.81
CA ASP A 256 11.42 -6.37 5.16
C ASP A 256 11.55 -6.52 6.67
N SER A 257 11.49 -5.40 7.40
CA SER A 257 11.47 -5.39 8.87
C SER A 257 10.26 -6.14 9.43
N LEU A 258 9.07 -5.92 8.86
CA LEU A 258 7.84 -6.62 9.24
C LEU A 258 7.93 -8.12 8.96
N SER A 259 8.43 -8.52 7.80
CA SER A 259 8.60 -9.94 7.42
C SER A 259 9.56 -10.67 8.36
N ASN A 260 10.65 -10.00 8.78
CA ASN A 260 11.59 -10.55 9.73
C ASN A 260 10.99 -10.71 11.13
N ASN A 261 10.17 -9.76 11.59
CA ASN A 261 9.50 -9.86 12.89
C ASN A 261 8.45 -10.98 12.94
N ILE A 262 7.78 -11.27 11.83
CA ILE A 262 6.82 -12.38 11.73
C ILE A 262 7.55 -13.73 11.74
N LYS A 263 8.74 -13.84 11.14
CA LYS A 263 9.50 -15.10 11.11
C LYS A 263 10.21 -15.43 12.43
N ASN A 264 10.49 -14.42 13.24
CA ASN A 264 11.23 -14.55 14.50
C ASN A 264 10.34 -14.72 15.74
N ASN A 265 9.00 -14.69 15.59
CA ASN A 265 8.02 -15.08 16.60
C ASN A 265 7.35 -16.39 16.20
#